data_AF-A0A154UYV7-F1
#
_entry.id   AF-A0A154UYV7-F1
#
_cell.length_a   1.000
_cell.length_b   1.000
_cell.length_c   1.000
_cell.angle_alpha   90.00
_cell.angle_beta   90.00
_cell.angle_gamma   90.00
#
_symmetry.space_group_name_H-M   'P 1'
#
loop_
_entity.id
_entity.type
_entity.pdbx_description
1 polymer ?
#
loop_
_entity_poly.entity_id
_entity_poly.type
_entity_poly.pdbx_seq_one_letter_code
_entity_poly.pdbx_strand_id
1 'polypeptide(L)'
;MSDPRAHLERPPRPVHLRASSLGLVALGGAVGTGLREALALTWPAPAGGLPVTILLINLVGAFVLGALLEGLALRGPDEGRRRGIRLLVGTGVLGGFTTYSALATDAAVLTGSALGTALAYAALSIVVGAAASLAGVAAGGALHRRAAAGRGTGAAS
;
A
#
# COMPACT_ATOMS: atom_id res chain seq x y z
N MET A 1 52.42 12.42 3.87
CA MET A 1 51.67 13.52 3.23
C MET A 1 50.24 13.04 3.03
N SER A 2 49.39 13.23 4.03
CA SER A 2 48.00 12.74 4.04
C SER A 2 47.12 13.69 3.24
N ASP A 3 46.34 13.16 2.28
CA ASP A 3 45.43 13.95 1.45
C ASP A 3 44.34 14.64 2.31
N PRO A 4 44.31 15.98 2.41
CA PRO A 4 43.32 16.71 3.22
C PRO A 4 41.89 16.60 2.67
N ARG A 5 41.70 16.03 1.47
CA ARG A 5 40.40 15.96 0.78
C ARG A 5 39.67 14.63 0.92
N ALA A 6 40.28 13.64 1.57
CA ALA A 6 39.69 12.31 1.76
C ALA A 6 38.45 12.28 2.70
N HIS A 7 38.02 13.42 3.24
CA HIS A 7 36.95 13.53 4.24
C HIS A 7 35.70 14.29 3.76
N LEU A 8 35.67 14.75 2.51
CA LEU A 8 34.55 15.54 1.97
C LEU A 8 33.62 14.72 1.04
N GLU A 9 33.58 13.40 1.19
CA GLU A 9 32.40 12.65 0.74
C GLU A 9 31.23 13.07 1.61
N ARG A 10 30.46 14.07 1.16
CA ARG A 10 29.20 14.44 1.80
C ARG A 10 28.38 13.17 1.96
N PRO A 11 27.98 12.79 3.19
CA PRO A 11 27.21 11.58 3.39
C PRO A 11 25.98 11.64 2.48
N PRO A 12 25.65 10.54 1.79
CA PRO A 12 24.55 10.52 0.84
C PRO A 12 23.30 11.04 1.52
N ARG A 13 22.68 12.08 0.93
CA ARG A 13 21.51 12.73 1.54
C ARG A 13 20.46 11.68 1.93
N PRO A 14 19.93 11.74 3.17
CA PRO A 14 18.87 10.85 3.63
C PRO A 14 17.71 10.80 2.62
N VAL A 15 17.11 9.62 2.46
CA VAL A 15 16.08 9.36 1.42
C VAL A 15 14.86 10.27 1.55
N HIS A 16 14.49 10.65 2.79
CA HIS A 16 13.38 11.57 3.10
C HIS A 16 13.70 13.03 2.73
N LEU A 17 14.96 13.38 2.49
CA LEU A 17 15.40 14.71 2.04
C LEU A 17 15.61 14.77 0.51
N ARG A 18 15.32 13.69 -0.21
CA ARG A 18 15.43 13.64 -1.68
C ARG A 18 14.10 14.03 -2.30
N ALA A 19 14.07 15.16 -3.00
CA ALA A 19 12.89 15.66 -3.70
C ALA A 19 12.30 14.63 -4.69
N SER A 20 13.15 13.82 -5.32
CA SER A 20 12.70 12.75 -6.21
C SER A 20 11.87 11.68 -5.49
N SER A 21 12.26 11.29 -4.26
CA SER A 21 11.49 10.35 -3.45
C SER A 21 10.11 10.90 -3.09
N LEU A 22 10.07 12.16 -2.66
CA LEU A 22 8.81 12.83 -2.31
C LEU A 22 7.92 13.03 -3.53
N GLY A 23 8.50 13.37 -4.68
CA GLY A 23 7.78 13.49 -5.95
C GLY A 23 7.10 12.19 -6.37
N LEU A 24 7.76 11.03 -6.19
CA LEU A 24 7.14 9.72 -6.44
C LEU A 24 5.96 9.46 -5.51
N VAL A 25 6.12 9.73 -4.21
CA VAL A 25 5.03 9.54 -3.23
C VAL A 25 3.85 10.47 -3.54
N ALA A 26 4.12 11.74 -3.86
CA ALA A 26 3.10 12.73 -4.17
C ALA A 26 2.33 12.36 -5.44
N LEU A 27 3.03 11.98 -6.51
CA LEU A 27 2.41 11.53 -7.76
C LEU A 27 1.52 10.30 -7.54
N GLY A 28 2.04 9.29 -6.84
CA GLY A 28 1.26 8.10 -6.51
C GLY A 28 0.06 8.43 -5.63
N GLY A 29 0.26 9.26 -4.61
CA GLY A 29 -0.79 9.68 -3.67
C GLY A 29 -1.94 10.41 -4.33
N ALA A 30 -1.65 11.28 -5.32
CA ALA A 30 -2.66 11.96 -6.12
C ALA A 30 -3.52 10.95 -6.90
N VAL A 31 -2.89 9.97 -7.56
CA VAL A 31 -3.59 8.90 -8.28
C VAL A 31 -4.43 8.03 -7.34
N GLY A 32 -3.86 7.59 -6.22
CA GLY A 32 -4.56 6.75 -5.25
C GLY A 32 -5.78 7.45 -4.65
N THR A 33 -5.61 8.70 -4.22
CA THR A 33 -6.68 9.53 -3.67
C THR A 33 -7.77 9.78 -4.70
N GLY A 34 -7.41 10.12 -5.94
CA GLY A 34 -8.36 10.33 -7.03
C GLY A 34 -9.16 9.06 -7.36
N LEU A 35 -8.52 7.89 -7.38
CA LEU A 35 -9.21 6.62 -7.58
C LEU A 35 -10.19 6.31 -6.43
N ARG A 36 -9.75 6.48 -5.19
CA ARG A 36 -10.62 6.30 -4.01
C ARG A 36 -11.84 7.22 -4.09
N GLU A 37 -11.64 8.49 -4.41
CA GLU A 37 -12.72 9.48 -4.51
C GLU A 37 -13.69 9.12 -5.64
N ALA A 38 -13.18 8.75 -6.81
CA ALA A 38 -14.02 8.32 -7.93
C ALA A 38 -14.89 7.11 -7.56
N LEU A 39 -14.33 6.11 -6.88
CA LEU A 39 -15.09 4.94 -6.41
C LEU A 39 -16.14 5.32 -5.37
N ALA A 40 -15.80 6.17 -4.40
CA ALA A 40 -16.71 6.64 -3.37
C ALA A 40 -17.90 7.42 -3.95
N LEU A 41 -17.65 8.26 -4.96
CA LEU A 41 -18.70 9.01 -5.67
C LEU A 41 -19.56 8.10 -6.57
N THR A 42 -18.97 7.06 -7.16
CA THR A 42 -19.69 6.12 -8.03
C THR A 42 -20.58 5.17 -7.24
N TRP A 43 -20.10 4.70 -6.09
CA TRP A 43 -20.82 3.81 -5.18
C TRP A 43 -20.90 4.43 -3.78
N PRO A 44 -21.75 5.44 -3.59
CA PRO A 44 -21.91 6.07 -2.29
C PRO A 44 -22.60 5.12 -1.30
N ALA A 45 -22.28 5.27 -0.02
CA ALA A 45 -23.00 4.57 1.03
C ALA A 45 -24.47 5.06 1.10
N PRO A 46 -25.46 4.17 1.18
CA PRO A 46 -26.85 4.56 1.42
C PRO A 46 -26.98 5.30 2.76
N ALA A 47 -27.94 6.23 2.86
CA ALA A 47 -28.24 6.88 4.13
C ALA A 47 -28.60 5.85 5.21
N GLY A 48 -27.82 5.80 6.30
CA GLY A 48 -27.97 4.80 7.36
C GLY A 48 -27.52 3.38 7.00
N GLY A 49 -26.94 3.18 5.81
CA GLY A 49 -26.41 1.90 5.34
C GLY A 49 -24.93 1.68 5.71
N LEU A 50 -24.46 0.46 5.47
CA LEU A 50 -23.04 0.12 5.67
C LEU A 50 -22.17 0.75 4.56
N PRO A 51 -21.05 1.40 4.91
CA PRO A 51 -20.12 1.99 3.94
C PRO A 51 -19.22 0.93 3.31
N VAL A 52 -19.82 0.07 2.49
CA VAL A 52 -19.15 -1.07 1.85
C VAL A 52 -18.03 -0.62 0.91
N THR A 53 -18.15 0.54 0.26
CA THR A 53 -17.15 1.05 -0.68
C THR A 53 -15.81 1.33 0.00
N ILE A 54 -15.82 2.03 1.14
CA ILE A 54 -14.59 2.31 1.91
C ILE A 54 -13.99 1.02 2.48
N LEU A 55 -14.84 0.10 2.96
CA LEU A 55 -14.41 -1.23 3.39
C LEU A 55 -13.65 -1.94 2.26
N LEU A 56 -14.26 -2.09 1.08
CA LEU A 56 -13.65 -2.79 -0.05
C LEU A 56 -12.36 -2.12 -0.51
N ILE A 57 -12.31 -0.78 -0.55
CA ILE A 57 -11.11 -0.03 -0.88
C ILE A 57 -9.96 -0.38 0.07
N ASN A 58 -10.22 -0.39 1.38
CA ASN A 58 -9.21 -0.75 2.38
C ASN A 58 -8.77 -2.22 2.28
N LEU A 59 -9.71 -3.14 2.06
CA LEU A 59 -9.42 -4.57 1.96
C LEU A 59 -8.59 -4.90 0.71
N VAL A 60 -9.00 -4.37 -0.45
CA VAL A 60 -8.26 -4.53 -1.71
C VAL A 60 -6.89 -3.89 -1.60
N GLY A 61 -6.80 -2.67 -1.06
CA GLY A 61 -5.54 -1.98 -0.88
C GLY A 61 -4.58 -2.72 0.04
N ALA A 62 -5.07 -3.26 1.16
CA ALA A 62 -4.27 -4.08 2.08
C ALA A 62 -3.72 -5.35 1.40
N PHE A 63 -4.56 -6.07 0.65
CA PHE A 63 -4.14 -7.24 -0.13
C PHE A 63 -3.06 -6.89 -1.15
N VAL A 64 -3.30 -5.88 -1.98
CA VAL A 64 -2.37 -5.47 -3.04
C VAL A 64 -1.05 -4.97 -2.44
N LEU A 65 -1.11 -4.25 -1.31
CA LEU A 65 0.09 -3.76 -0.62
C LEU A 65 0.91 -4.93 -0.06
N GLY A 66 0.27 -5.91 0.58
CA GLY A 66 0.95 -7.12 1.06
C GLY A 66 1.66 -7.87 -0.07
N ALA A 67 0.97 -8.08 -1.19
CA ALA A 67 1.55 -8.74 -2.37
C ALA A 67 2.71 -7.95 -3.00
N LEU A 68 2.57 -6.62 -3.08
CA LEU A 68 3.60 -5.73 -3.60
C LEU A 68 4.87 -5.78 -2.74
N LEU A 69 4.72 -5.61 -1.43
CA LEU A 69 5.86 -5.55 -0.52
C LEU A 69 6.62 -6.87 -0.48
N GLU A 70 5.91 -7.99 -0.38
CA GLU A 70 6.53 -9.31 -0.44
C GLU A 70 7.24 -9.54 -1.78
N GLY A 71 6.57 -9.21 -2.89
CA GLY A 71 7.14 -9.37 -4.23
C GLY A 71 8.40 -8.53 -4.45
N LEU A 72 8.48 -7.34 -3.84
CA LEU A 72 9.68 -6.50 -3.87
C LEU A 72 10.80 -7.08 -2.99
N ALA A 73 10.46 -7.49 -1.77
CA ALA A 73 11.40 -8.04 -0.79
C ALA A 73 12.10 -9.30 -1.31
N LEU A 74 11.32 -10.26 -1.84
CA LEU A 74 11.87 -11.52 -2.37
C LEU A 74 12.79 -11.33 -3.57
N ARG A 75 12.67 -10.22 -4.28
CA ARG A 75 13.51 -9.97 -5.45
C ARG A 75 14.89 -9.42 -5.05
N GLY A 76 15.10 -8.92 -3.83
CA GLY A 76 16.37 -8.27 -3.40
C GLY A 76 16.19 -6.94 -2.66
N PRO A 77 17.31 -6.27 -2.29
CA PRO A 77 17.32 -5.15 -1.36
C PRO A 77 16.54 -3.94 -1.84
N ASP A 78 16.11 -3.13 -0.88
CA ASP A 78 15.33 -1.92 -1.12
C ASP A 78 16.17 -0.76 -1.70
N GLU A 79 16.53 -0.86 -2.97
CA GLU A 79 17.37 0.14 -3.62
C GLU A 79 16.95 0.38 -5.08
N GLY A 80 17.44 1.49 -5.63
CA GLY A 80 17.21 1.90 -7.02
C GLY A 80 15.74 1.81 -7.44
N ARG A 81 15.48 1.03 -8.49
CA ARG A 81 14.13 0.85 -9.06
C ARG A 81 13.12 0.29 -8.07
N ARG A 82 13.53 -0.61 -7.17
CA ARG A 82 12.62 -1.27 -6.22
C ARG A 82 12.11 -0.28 -5.19
N ARG A 83 13.01 0.55 -4.67
CA ARG A 83 12.67 1.65 -3.78
C ARG A 83 11.71 2.62 -4.46
N GLY A 84 12.00 2.97 -5.72
CA GLY A 84 11.11 3.81 -6.53
C GLY A 84 9.70 3.23 -6.64
N ILE A 85 9.56 1.94 -6.92
CA ILE A 85 8.27 1.25 -6.99
C ILE A 85 7.56 1.23 -5.63
N ARG A 86 8.26 0.93 -4.52
CA ARG A 86 7.63 0.97 -3.20
C ARG A 86 7.12 2.37 -2.89
N LEU A 87 7.92 3.41 -3.15
CA LEU A 87 7.52 4.79 -2.85
C LEU A 87 6.35 5.25 -3.71
N LEU A 88 6.40 5.01 -5.03
CA LEU A 88 5.34 5.41 -5.95
C LEU A 88 4.06 4.62 -5.72
N VAL A 89 4.14 3.29 -5.72
CA VAL A 89 2.96 2.41 -5.71
C VAL A 89 2.53 2.07 -4.28
N GLY A 90 3.46 1.66 -3.43
CA GLY A 90 3.16 1.25 -2.05
C GLY A 90 2.77 2.44 -1.18
N THR A 91 3.69 3.39 -1.00
CA THR A 91 3.44 4.57 -0.16
C THR A 91 2.52 5.58 -0.84
N GLY A 92 2.72 5.84 -2.13
CA GLY A 92 1.90 6.78 -2.90
C GLY A 92 0.52 6.22 -3.22
N VAL A 93 0.40 5.39 -4.26
CA VAL A 93 -0.89 4.93 -4.78
C VAL A 93 -1.71 4.21 -3.73
N LEU A 94 -1.18 3.15 -3.10
CA LEU A 94 -1.94 2.36 -2.13
C LEU A 94 -2.16 3.13 -0.83
N GLY A 95 -1.21 3.99 -0.42
CA GLY A 95 -1.38 4.87 0.73
C GLY A 95 -2.47 5.94 0.54
N GLY A 96 -2.62 6.50 -0.66
CA GLY A 96 -3.71 7.44 -0.98
C GLY A 96 -5.05 6.76 -1.31
N PHE A 97 -4.98 5.54 -1.86
CA PHE A 97 -6.14 4.71 -2.18
C PHE A 97 -6.83 4.21 -0.92
N THR A 98 -6.08 3.73 0.07
CA THR A 98 -6.63 3.32 1.36
C THR A 98 -6.86 4.51 2.29
N THR A 99 -7.77 4.37 3.26
CA THR A 99 -8.08 5.45 4.20
C THR A 99 -8.60 4.94 5.55
N TYR A 100 -7.88 5.32 6.60
CA TYR A 100 -8.36 5.14 7.98
C TYR A 100 -9.34 6.25 8.39
N SER A 101 -9.13 7.49 7.91
CA SER A 101 -9.97 8.62 8.30
C SER A 101 -11.41 8.45 7.84
N ALA A 102 -11.65 7.97 6.61
CA ALA A 102 -13.00 7.73 6.14
C ALA A 102 -13.68 6.58 6.91
N LEU A 103 -12.95 5.50 7.20
CA LEU A 103 -13.45 4.42 8.07
C LEU A 103 -13.86 4.98 9.44
N ALA A 104 -13.05 5.84 10.06
CA ALA A 104 -13.33 6.41 11.36
C ALA A 104 -14.56 7.33 11.33
N THR A 105 -14.70 8.18 10.30
CA THR A 105 -15.88 9.04 10.14
C THR A 105 -17.14 8.21 9.88
N ASP A 106 -17.04 7.18 9.05
CA ASP A 106 -18.14 6.24 8.76
C ASP A 106 -18.61 5.52 10.03
N ALA A 107 -17.67 5.00 10.83
CA ALA A 107 -17.98 4.36 12.10
C ALA A 107 -18.65 5.36 13.06
N ALA A 108 -18.17 6.60 13.13
CA ALA A 108 -18.75 7.65 13.97
C ALA A 108 -20.17 8.06 13.52
N VAL A 109 -20.48 8.02 12.22
CA VAL A 109 -21.85 8.24 11.74
C VAL A 109 -22.74 7.06 12.16
N LEU A 110 -22.25 5.82 12.03
CA LEU A 110 -23.00 4.62 12.43
C LEU A 110 -23.27 4.55 13.93
N THR A 111 -22.42 5.11 14.80
CA THR A 111 -22.71 5.10 16.25
C THR A 111 -23.96 5.90 16.60
N GLY A 112 -24.31 6.91 15.80
CA GLY A 112 -25.52 7.72 15.99
C GLY A 112 -26.82 6.96 15.73
N SER A 113 -26.78 5.85 14.98
CA SER A 113 -27.97 5.05 14.64
C SER A 113 -27.92 3.61 15.15
N ALA A 114 -26.74 2.98 15.16
CA ALA A 114 -26.54 1.59 15.51
C ALA A 114 -25.09 1.32 16.00
N LEU A 115 -24.86 1.47 17.30
CA LEU A 115 -23.54 1.24 17.93
C LEU A 115 -22.96 -0.16 17.62
N GLY A 116 -23.78 -1.21 17.69
CA GLY A 116 -23.32 -2.57 17.38
C GLY A 116 -22.79 -2.71 15.94
N THR A 117 -23.46 -2.09 14.98
CA THR A 117 -23.04 -2.06 13.57
C THR A 117 -21.75 -1.27 13.38
N ALA A 118 -21.60 -0.13 14.06
CA ALA A 118 -20.37 0.66 14.02
C ALA A 118 -19.15 -0.13 14.53
N LEU A 119 -19.31 -0.83 15.67
CA LEU A 119 -18.27 -1.68 16.25
C LEU A 119 -17.94 -2.86 15.34
N ALA A 120 -18.96 -3.51 14.77
CA ALA A 120 -18.76 -4.60 13.81
C ALA A 120 -18.03 -4.13 12.55
N TYR A 121 -18.40 -2.97 11.98
CA TYR A 121 -17.74 -2.38 10.81
C TYR A 121 -16.24 -2.09 11.08
N ALA A 122 -15.93 -1.46 12.22
CA ALA A 122 -14.56 -1.16 12.60
C ALA A 122 -13.73 -2.44 12.83
N ALA A 123 -14.27 -3.40 13.59
CA ALA A 123 -13.60 -4.67 13.86
C ALA A 123 -13.37 -5.48 12.58
N LEU A 124 -14.40 -5.58 11.73
CA LEU A 124 -14.32 -6.30 10.45
C LEU A 124 -13.26 -5.67 9.54
N SER A 125 -13.23 -4.35 9.43
CA SER A 125 -12.23 -3.64 8.63
C SER A 125 -10.80 -3.95 9.07
N ILE A 126 -10.55 -4.01 10.39
CA ILE A 126 -9.21 -4.29 10.93
C ILE A 126 -8.85 -5.76 10.74
N VAL A 127 -9.72 -6.68 11.18
CA VAL A 127 -9.43 -8.12 11.17
C VAL A 127 -9.33 -8.64 9.74
N VAL A 128 -10.30 -8.31 8.89
CA VAL A 128 -10.30 -8.74 7.49
C VAL A 128 -9.25 -8.00 6.68
N GLY A 129 -8.98 -6.72 6.98
CA GLY A 129 -7.88 -5.99 6.36
C GLY A 129 -6.52 -6.63 6.67
N ALA A 130 -6.29 -7.05 7.91
CA ALA A 130 -5.08 -7.78 8.30
C ALA A 130 -4.99 -9.14 7.59
N ALA A 131 -6.08 -9.91 7.55
CA ALA A 131 -6.14 -11.18 6.83
C ALA A 131 -5.89 -11.00 5.32
N ALA A 132 -6.46 -9.95 4.71
CA ALA A 132 -6.25 -9.59 3.32
C ALA A 132 -4.78 -9.27 3.03
N SER A 133 -4.12 -8.50 3.91
CA SER A 133 -2.68 -8.22 3.81
C SER A 133 -1.83 -9.51 3.85
N LEU A 134 -2.11 -10.41 4.80
CA LEU A 134 -1.43 -11.70 4.90
C LEU A 134 -1.66 -12.58 3.66
N ALA A 135 -2.90 -12.62 3.15
CA ALA A 135 -3.21 -13.29 1.90
C ALA A 135 -2.44 -12.68 0.72
N GLY A 136 -2.30 -11.35 0.70
CA GLY A 136 -1.47 -10.62 -0.26
C GLY A 136 -0.02 -11.07 -0.21
N VAL A 137 0.58 -11.11 0.98
CA VAL A 137 1.96 -11.63 1.18
C VAL A 137 2.08 -13.06 0.65
N ALA A 138 1.18 -13.96 1.03
CA ALA A 138 1.20 -15.34 0.56
C ALA A 138 1.12 -15.44 -0.99
N ALA A 139 0.27 -14.61 -1.61
CA ALA A 139 0.14 -14.52 -3.06
C ALA A 139 1.42 -13.98 -3.72
N GLY A 140 2.02 -12.92 -3.18
CA GLY A 140 3.29 -12.36 -3.64
C GLY A 140 4.42 -13.40 -3.64
N GLY A 141 4.52 -14.18 -2.56
CA GLY A 141 5.47 -15.28 -2.45
C GLY A 141 5.21 -16.41 -3.45
N ALA A 142 3.95 -16.81 -3.63
CA ALA A 142 3.58 -17.85 -4.59
C ALA A 142 3.92 -17.45 -6.04
N LEU A 143 3.63 -16.21 -6.43
CA LEU A 143 3.96 -15.67 -7.75
C LEU A 143 5.48 -15.64 -7.99
N HIS A 144 6.27 -15.27 -6.97
CA HIS A 144 7.73 -15.29 -7.07
C HIS A 144 8.27 -16.71 -7.31
N ARG A 145 7.79 -17.70 -6.54
CA ARG A 145 8.21 -19.11 -6.70
C ARG A 145 7.89 -19.65 -8.09
N ARG A 146 6.69 -19.36 -8.62
CA ARG A 146 6.30 -19.76 -9.98
C ARG A 146 7.21 -19.14 -11.05
N ALA A 147 7.55 -17.86 -10.90
CA ALA A 147 8.45 -17.19 -11.83
C ALA A 147 9.90 -17.71 -11.75
N ALA A 148 10.34 -18.21 -10.59
CA ALA A 148 11.65 -18.86 -10.44
C ALA A 148 11.66 -20.25 -11.10
N ALA A 149 10.60 -21.05 -10.90
CA ALA A 149 10.49 -22.40 -11.47
C ALA A 149 10.50 -22.39 -13.02
N GLY A 150 9.78 -21.46 -13.65
CA GLY A 150 9.74 -21.35 -15.12
C GLY A 150 11.06 -20.90 -15.78
N ARG A 151 11.98 -20.28 -15.02
CA ARG A 151 13.31 -19.90 -15.50
C ARG A 151 14.31 -21.07 -15.48
N GLY A 152 14.11 -22.03 -14.58
CA GLY A 152 14.95 -23.23 -14.51
C GLY A 152 14.70 -24.21 -15.65
N THR A 153 13.47 -24.27 -16.16
CA THR A 153 13.10 -25.17 -17.26
C THR A 153 13.52 -24.66 -18.65
N GLY A 154 13.59 -23.34 -18.85
CA GLY A 154 14.01 -22.73 -20.13
C GLY A 154 15.53 -22.60 -20.32
N ALA A 155 16.32 -22.83 -19.27
CA ALA A 155 17.79 -22.83 -19.36
C ALA A 155 18.37 -24.24 -19.61
N ALA A 156 17.53 -25.27 -19.61
CA ALA A 156 17.89 -26.68 -19.79
C ALA A 156 17.49 -27.23 -21.18
N SER A 157 17.05 -26.35 -22.09
CA SER A 157 16.66 -26.63 -23.48
C SER A 157 17.49 -25.79 -24.43
#